data_AF-A0A7Z9BEG2-F1
#
_entry.id   AF-A0A7Z9BEG2-F1
#
_cell.length_a   1.000
_cell.length_b   1.000
_cell.length_c   1.000
_cell.angle_alpha   90.00
_cell.angle_beta   90.00
_cell.angle_gamma   90.00
#
_symmetry.space_group_name_H-M   'P 1'
#
loop_
_entity.id
_entity.type
_entity.pdbx_description
1 polymer ?
#
loop_
_entity_poly.entity_id
_entity_poly.type
_entity_poly.pdbx_seq_one_letter_code
_entity_poly.pdbx_strand_id
1 'polypeptide(L)'
;MHSDVENLGLDYDKLTSQALKLNQSYLDLLKLFDEVNLVPALLVELEKDDNSPLKVVDTMSSSQQALSKKFTDLLELITNTQSRFSSEPEVTELKAISHNCQVMQNFLGSMAMNDVKEMFVKLSNS
;
A
#
# COMPACT_ATOMS: atom_id res chain seq x y z
N MET A 1 10.91 -5.19 -27.77
CA MET A 1 10.72 -3.75 -27.54
C MET A 1 9.32 -3.45 -27.04
N HIS A 2 8.23 -3.78 -27.77
CA HIS A 2 6.87 -3.64 -27.24
C HIS A 2 6.62 -4.43 -25.93
N SER A 3 7.16 -5.66 -25.86
CA SER A 3 7.06 -6.51 -24.66
C SER A 3 7.62 -5.90 -23.38
N ASP A 4 8.62 -5.01 -23.44
CA ASP A 4 9.18 -4.40 -22.23
C ASP A 4 8.19 -3.42 -21.59
N VAL A 5 7.49 -2.62 -22.42
CA VAL A 5 6.46 -1.67 -21.96
C VAL A 5 5.23 -2.42 -21.44
N GLU A 6 4.81 -3.48 -22.14
CA GLU A 6 3.73 -4.36 -21.68
C GLU A 6 4.04 -5.00 -20.32
N ASN A 7 5.26 -5.52 -20.14
CA ASN A 7 5.67 -6.14 -18.87
C ASN A 7 5.65 -5.13 -17.71
N LEU A 8 6.12 -3.89 -17.94
CA LEU A 8 6.05 -2.83 -16.94
C LEU A 8 4.60 -2.45 -16.59
N GLY A 9 3.69 -2.47 -17.58
CA GLY A 9 2.26 -2.31 -17.37
C GLY A 9 1.67 -3.41 -16.48
N LEU A 10 2.01 -4.68 -16.75
CA LEU A 10 1.57 -5.82 -15.95
C LEU A 10 2.10 -5.75 -14.50
N ASP A 11 3.36 -5.35 -14.32
CA ASP A 11 3.95 -5.15 -13.00
C ASP A 11 3.23 -4.02 -12.25
N TYR A 12 2.94 -2.91 -12.93
CA TYR A 12 2.14 -1.82 -12.36
C TYR A 12 0.75 -2.31 -11.92
N ASP A 13 0.02 -3.05 -12.76
CA ASP A 13 -1.32 -3.55 -12.44
C ASP A 13 -1.32 -4.48 -11.22
N LYS A 14 -0.29 -5.33 -11.13
CA LYS A 14 -0.10 -6.24 -10.00
C LYS A 14 0.21 -5.49 -8.70
N LEU A 15 1.04 -4.44 -8.74
CA LEU A 15 1.32 -3.61 -7.58
C LEU A 15 0.10 -2.80 -7.15
N THR A 16 -0.63 -2.24 -8.12
CA THR A 16 -1.86 -1.48 -7.87
C THR A 16 -2.92 -2.34 -7.20
N SER A 17 -3.12 -3.58 -7.68
CA SER A 17 -4.03 -4.54 -7.05
C SER A 17 -3.66 -4.86 -5.60
N GLN A 18 -2.36 -4.94 -5.27
CA GLN A 18 -1.91 -5.13 -3.89
C GLN A 18 -2.14 -3.89 -3.02
N ALA A 19 -1.87 -2.69 -3.54
CA ALA A 19 -2.10 -1.44 -2.84
C ALA A 19 -3.59 -1.20 -2.53
N LEU A 20 -4.48 -1.53 -3.47
CA LEU A 20 -5.93 -1.46 -3.25
C LEU A 20 -6.41 -2.45 -2.19
N LYS A 21 -5.86 -3.67 -2.16
CA LYS A 21 -6.16 -4.64 -1.10
C LYS A 21 -5.69 -4.15 0.27
N LEU A 22 -4.47 -3.59 0.35
CA LEU A 22 -3.95 -3.00 1.58
C LEU A 22 -4.86 -1.86 2.07
N ASN A 23 -5.32 -0.99 1.17
CA ASN A 23 -6.26 0.08 1.51
C ASN A 23 -7.57 -0.48 2.06
N GLN A 24 -8.11 -1.53 1.45
CA GLN A 24 -9.33 -2.16 1.95
C GLN A 24 -9.12 -2.67 3.38
N SER A 25 -8.01 -3.37 3.64
CA SER A 25 -7.64 -3.80 5.00
C SER A 25 -7.47 -2.62 5.96
N TYR A 26 -6.92 -1.49 5.50
CA TYR A 26 -6.79 -0.26 6.29
C TYR A 26 -8.16 0.30 6.70
N LEU A 27 -9.10 0.37 5.77
CA LEU A 27 -10.46 0.82 6.07
C LEU A 27 -11.18 -0.13 7.04
N ASP A 28 -10.97 -1.44 6.91
CA ASP A 28 -11.58 -2.41 7.82
C ASP A 28 -10.96 -2.37 9.21
N LEU A 29 -9.66 -2.07 9.32
CA LEU A 29 -8.98 -1.83 10.59
C LEU A 29 -9.50 -0.56 11.29
N LEU A 30 -9.80 0.51 10.54
CA LEU A 30 -10.43 1.71 11.11
C LEU A 30 -11.83 1.43 11.67
N LYS A 31 -12.64 0.63 10.97
CA LYS A 31 -13.95 0.20 11.50
C LYS A 31 -13.79 -0.64 12.77
N LEU A 32 -12.82 -1.55 12.78
CA LEU A 32 -12.52 -2.36 13.98
C LEU A 32 -12.15 -1.46 15.16
N PHE A 33 -11.37 -0.41 14.92
CA PHE A 33 -11.05 0.56 15.96
C PHE A 33 -12.32 1.22 16.52
N ASP A 34 -13.25 1.67 15.67
CA ASP A 34 -14.52 2.26 16.12
C ASP A 34 -15.34 1.27 16.97
N GLU A 35 -15.41 0.01 16.55
CA GLU A 35 -16.12 -1.05 17.29
C GLU A 35 -15.49 -1.33 18.66
N VAL A 36 -14.17 -1.45 18.71
CA VAL A 36 -13.42 -1.67 19.96
C VAL A 36 -13.54 -0.46 20.90
N ASN A 37 -13.54 0.76 20.36
CA ASN A 37 -13.70 1.97 21.15
C ASN A 37 -15.09 2.03 21.82
N LEU A 38 -16.13 1.48 21.17
CA LEU A 38 -17.47 1.36 21.76
C LEU A 38 -17.57 0.19 22.77
N VAL A 39 -16.83 -0.90 22.53
CA VAL A 39 -16.86 -2.11 23.36
C VAL A 39 -15.42 -2.56 23.66
N PRO A 40 -14.76 -1.99 24.70
CA PRO A 40 -13.35 -2.28 24.99
C PRO A 40 -13.05 -3.76 25.28
N ALA A 41 -14.03 -4.53 25.77
CA ALA A 41 -13.89 -5.96 25.99
C ALA A 41 -13.55 -6.75 24.70
N LEU A 42 -13.91 -6.23 23.52
CA LEU A 42 -13.53 -6.83 22.24
C LEU A 42 -12.01 -6.84 22.06
N LEU A 43 -11.29 -5.81 22.53
CA LEU A 43 -9.83 -5.76 22.42
C LEU A 43 -9.18 -6.92 23.16
N VAL A 44 -9.66 -7.20 24.37
CA VAL A 44 -9.15 -8.29 25.21
C VAL A 44 -9.36 -9.64 24.54
N GLU A 45 -10.49 -9.85 23.86
CA GLU A 45 -10.72 -11.08 23.10
C GLU A 45 -9.81 -11.17 21.86
N LEU A 46 -9.64 -10.06 21.11
CA LEU A 46 -8.77 -10.02 19.94
C LEU A 46 -7.28 -10.20 20.28
N GLU A 47 -6.86 -9.77 21.48
CA GLU A 47 -5.49 -9.95 21.97
C GLU A 47 -5.17 -11.40 22.38
N LYS A 48 -6.18 -12.22 22.68
CA LYS A 48 -5.97 -13.65 22.98
C LYS A 48 -5.66 -14.48 21.74
N ASP A 49 -6.09 -14.01 20.58
CA ASP A 49 -5.84 -14.66 19.29
C ASP A 49 -4.57 -14.10 18.61
N ASP A 50 -4.07 -14.80 17.59
CA ASP A 50 -2.98 -14.30 16.75
C ASP A 50 -3.38 -13.06 15.90
N ASN A 51 -4.61 -12.58 16.04
CA ASN A 51 -5.19 -11.43 15.33
C ASN A 51 -5.19 -10.13 16.15
N SER A 52 -4.28 -9.98 17.11
CA SER A 52 -4.12 -8.73 17.85
C SER A 52 -4.07 -7.52 16.88
N PRO A 53 -4.93 -6.49 17.07
CA PRO A 53 -4.98 -5.34 16.17
C PRO A 53 -3.63 -4.65 16.01
N LEU A 54 -2.81 -4.60 17.06
CA LEU A 54 -1.45 -4.04 17.00
C LEU A 54 -0.53 -4.85 16.08
N LYS A 55 -0.58 -6.19 16.12
CA LYS A 55 0.17 -7.06 15.20
C LYS A 55 -0.29 -6.87 13.76
N VAL A 56 -1.59 -6.71 13.56
CA VAL A 56 -2.18 -6.44 12.24
C VAL A 56 -1.68 -5.10 11.69
N VAL A 57 -1.68 -4.04 12.50
CA VAL A 57 -1.14 -2.72 12.12
C VAL A 57 0.34 -2.81 11.73
N ASP A 58 1.15 -3.54 12.49
CA ASP A 58 2.59 -3.71 12.20
C ASP A 58 2.84 -4.48 10.89
N THR A 59 2.03 -5.51 10.63
CA THR A 59 2.08 -6.27 9.37
C THR A 59 1.68 -5.40 8.18
N MET A 60 0.64 -4.59 8.34
CA MET A 60 0.15 -3.67 7.31
C MET A 60 1.14 -2.52 7.05
N SER A 61 1.77 -1.99 8.10
CA SER A 61 2.84 -0.98 7.99
C SER A 61 4.04 -1.52 7.21
N SER A 62 4.45 -2.76 7.52
CA SER A 62 5.52 -3.43 6.78
C SER A 62 5.14 -3.66 5.31
N SER A 63 3.88 -4.02 5.05
CA SER A 63 3.36 -4.20 3.69
C SER A 63 3.30 -2.88 2.91
N GLN A 64 2.89 -1.79 3.55
CA GLN A 64 2.89 -0.43 2.98
C GLN A 64 4.31 -0.03 2.56
N GLN A 65 5.30 -0.22 3.44
CA GLN A 65 6.70 0.09 3.13
C GLN A 65 7.24 -0.77 1.99
N ALA A 66 6.96 -2.07 2.00
CA ALA A 66 7.37 -2.98 0.94
C ALA A 66 6.76 -2.60 -0.41
N LEU A 67 5.48 -2.23 -0.45
CA LEU A 67 4.82 -1.75 -1.67
C LEU A 67 5.37 -0.40 -2.13
N SER A 68 5.58 0.54 -1.21
CA SER A 68 6.20 1.84 -1.53
C SER A 68 7.56 1.65 -2.19
N LYS A 69 8.38 0.74 -1.67
CA LYS A 69 9.68 0.39 -2.26
C LYS A 69 9.50 -0.21 -3.66
N LYS A 70 8.59 -1.17 -3.85
CA LYS A 70 8.35 -1.78 -5.18
C LYS A 70 7.91 -0.77 -6.23
N PHE A 71 7.10 0.23 -5.85
CA PHE A 71 6.77 1.33 -6.77
C PHE A 71 7.98 2.22 -7.09
N THR A 72 8.87 2.48 -6.13
CA THR A 72 10.14 3.18 -6.41
C THR A 72 11.01 2.39 -7.37
N ASP A 73 11.17 1.08 -7.13
CA ASP A 73 11.95 0.18 -7.97
C ASP A 73 11.37 0.15 -9.40
N LEU A 74 10.03 0.13 -9.54
CA LEU A 74 9.35 0.18 -10.85
C LEU A 74 9.56 1.52 -11.57
N LEU A 75 9.52 2.65 -10.85
CA LEU A 75 9.81 3.96 -11.42
C LEU A 75 11.23 4.07 -11.99
N GLU A 76 12.21 3.48 -11.28
CA GLU A 76 13.59 3.40 -11.76
C GLU A 76 13.68 2.55 -13.04
N LEU A 77 13.00 1.39 -13.07
CA LEU A 77 12.93 0.54 -14.25
C LEU A 77 12.29 1.25 -15.45
N ILE A 78 11.19 1.98 -15.24
CA ILE A 78 10.53 2.78 -16.27
C ILE A 78 11.48 3.84 -16.82
N THR A 79 12.19 4.57 -15.95
CA THR A 79 13.16 5.61 -16.35
C THR A 79 14.28 5.02 -17.20
N ASN A 80 14.84 3.89 -16.78
CA ASN A 80 15.87 3.17 -17.53
C ASN A 80 15.36 2.67 -18.87
N THR A 81 14.11 2.19 -18.91
CA THR A 81 13.48 1.66 -20.13
C THR A 81 13.16 2.77 -21.12
N GLN A 82 12.69 3.93 -20.65
CA GLN A 82 12.35 5.09 -21.47
C GLN A 82 13.55 5.59 -22.30
N SER A 83 14.78 5.46 -21.80
CA SER A 83 15.99 5.83 -22.56
C SER A 83 16.20 5.03 -23.87
N ARG A 84 15.50 3.89 -24.02
CA ARG A 84 15.59 3.00 -25.19
C ARG A 84 14.59 3.34 -26.29
N PHE A 85 13.66 4.25 -26.03
CA PHE A 85 12.60 4.64 -26.95
C PHE A 85 12.67 6.14 -27.23
N SER A 86 12.53 6.52 -28.50
CA SER A 86 12.59 7.92 -28.95
C SER A 86 11.33 8.36 -29.69
N SER A 87 10.37 7.47 -29.89
CA SER A 87 9.14 7.71 -30.65
C SER A 87 7.92 7.15 -29.93
N GLU A 88 6.75 7.63 -30.37
CA GLU A 88 5.46 7.09 -29.98
C GLU A 88 5.20 5.70 -30.60
N PRO A 89 4.38 4.84 -29.97
CA PRO A 89 3.59 5.08 -28.75
C PRO A 89 4.30 4.82 -27.40
N GLU A 90 5.45 4.14 -27.41
CA GLU A 90 6.07 3.60 -26.19
C GLU A 90 6.46 4.69 -25.18
N VAL A 91 6.89 5.86 -25.66
CA VAL A 91 7.26 6.99 -24.79
C VAL A 91 6.05 7.52 -24.02
N THR A 92 4.88 7.64 -24.65
CA THR A 92 3.65 8.08 -23.98
C THR A 92 3.17 7.06 -22.96
N GLU A 93 3.20 5.77 -23.29
CA GLU A 93 2.81 4.70 -22.37
C GLU A 93 3.69 4.67 -21.12
N LEU A 94 5.02 4.74 -21.29
CA LEU A 94 5.96 4.77 -20.15
C LEU A 94 5.75 6.00 -19.25
N LYS A 95 5.48 7.18 -19.84
CA LYS A 95 5.13 8.39 -19.06
C LYS A 95 3.85 8.20 -18.27
N ALA A 96 2.83 7.58 -18.86
CA ALA A 96 1.57 7.29 -18.19
C ALA A 96 1.76 6.33 -17.01
N ILE A 97 2.48 5.22 -17.22
CA ILE A 97 2.79 4.27 -16.13
C ILE A 97 3.60 4.95 -15.02
N SER A 98 4.58 5.79 -15.37
CA SER A 98 5.39 6.53 -14.39
C SER A 98 4.54 7.47 -13.54
N HIS A 99 3.68 8.27 -14.17
CA HIS A 99 2.75 9.15 -13.47
C HIS A 99 1.83 8.36 -12.52
N ASN A 100 1.27 7.25 -13.01
CA ASN A 100 0.38 6.41 -12.22
C ASN A 100 1.10 5.76 -11.02
N CYS A 101 2.36 5.36 -11.17
CA CYS A 101 3.17 4.87 -10.06
C CYS A 101 3.34 5.94 -8.96
N GLN A 102 3.60 7.19 -9.34
CA GLN A 102 3.73 8.31 -8.39
C GLN A 102 2.40 8.58 -7.65
N VAL A 103 1.28 8.53 -8.37
CA VAL A 103 -0.06 8.63 -7.76
C VAL A 103 -0.26 7.52 -6.73
N MET A 104 0.08 6.28 -7.07
CA MET A 104 -0.06 5.14 -6.14
C MET A 104 0.89 5.22 -4.93
N GLN A 105 2.09 5.77 -5.08
CA GLN A 105 2.98 6.05 -3.95
C GLN A 105 2.40 7.09 -2.99
N ASN A 106 1.86 8.19 -3.53
CA ASN A 106 1.21 9.21 -2.71
C ASN A 106 -0.02 8.64 -2.00
N PHE A 107 -0.81 7.83 -2.69
CA PHE A 107 -1.94 7.11 -2.11
C PHE A 107 -1.51 6.19 -0.95
N LEU A 108 -0.49 5.36 -1.15
CA LEU A 108 0.07 4.53 -0.08
C LEU A 108 0.55 5.38 1.09
N GLY A 109 1.28 6.47 0.83
CA GLY A 109 1.79 7.38 1.86
C GLY A 109 0.71 8.10 2.67
N SER A 110 -0.51 8.22 2.12
CA SER A 110 -1.64 8.83 2.84
C SER A 110 -2.25 7.94 3.92
N MET A 111 -1.95 6.64 3.93
CA MET A 111 -2.40 5.74 4.99
C MET A 111 -1.62 6.01 6.28
N ALA A 112 -2.27 6.63 7.26
CA ALA A 112 -1.69 6.99 8.53
C ALA A 112 -1.60 5.79 9.50
N MET A 113 -0.83 4.77 9.14
CA MET A 113 -0.70 3.53 9.93
C MET A 113 -0.16 3.78 11.34
N ASN A 114 0.76 4.75 11.51
CA ASN A 114 1.29 5.12 12.82
C ASN A 114 0.19 5.68 13.72
N ASP A 115 -0.68 6.55 13.19
CA ASP A 115 -1.78 7.13 13.96
C ASP A 115 -2.74 6.03 14.43
N VAL A 116 -3.07 5.07 13.55
CA VAL A 116 -3.91 3.92 13.91
C VAL A 116 -3.23 3.05 14.98
N LYS A 117 -1.92 2.84 14.88
CA LYS A 117 -1.16 2.12 15.92
C LYS A 117 -1.28 2.82 17.27
N GLU A 118 -1.05 4.13 17.32
CA GLU A 118 -1.15 4.92 18.54
C GLU A 118 -2.56 4.90 19.13
N MET A 119 -3.59 4.90 18.28
CA MET A 119 -4.98 4.78 18.69
C MET A 119 -5.25 3.45 19.42
N PHE A 120 -4.81 2.32 18.87
CA PHE A 120 -4.95 1.02 19.55
C PHE A 120 -4.11 0.93 20.84
N VAL A 121 -2.88 1.48 20.85
CA VAL A 121 -2.05 1.52 22.06
C VAL A 121 -2.75 2.29 23.20
N LYS A 122 -3.44 3.39 22.89
CA LYS A 122 -4.19 4.15 23.90
C LYS A 122 -5.32 3.32 24.49
N LEU A 123 -6.04 2.55 23.66
CA LEU A 123 -7.12 1.68 24.12
C LEU A 123 -6.62 0.51 24.98
N SER A 124 -5.50 -0.14 24.64
CA SER A 124 -4.94 -1.22 25.47
C SER A 124 -4.41 -0.75 26.84
N ASN A 125 -4.16 0.55 27.01
CA ASN A 125 -3.66 1.15 28.25
C ASN A 125 -4.74 1.89 29.06
N SER A 126 -6.00 1.87 28.60
CA SER A 126 -7.15 2.52 29.27
C SER A 126 -7.89 1.54 30.17
#